data_AF-A0A946QCI4-F1
#
_entry.id   AF-A0A946QCI4-F1
#
_cell.length_a   1.000
_cell.length_b   1.000
_cell.length_c   1.000
_cell.angle_alpha   90.00
_cell.angle_beta   90.00
_cell.angle_gamma   90.00
#
_symmetry.space_group_name_H-M   'P 1'
#
loop_
_entity.id
_entity.type
_entity.pdbx_description
1 polymer ?
#
loop_
_entity_poly.entity_id
_entity_poly.type
_entity_poly.pdbx_seq_one_letter_code
_entity_poly.pdbx_strand_id
1 'polypeptide(L)'
;MKNASRFRKVHNAAVCEYRKVHRIRNLGHPVPELEILADRIELPLWSWTSSTAERQRLFCQVTAEQLILSDLPASFELRLDLAASSNECIEQLQAWQQTDIQFRSRALLTTMFSRLLLGDLFIHGIGGGKYDQVTDQIISEFFGQQPPQFSIATATLGLPVPLPTDGSPAIAAATADLRHLQFAPDKYLRRLEQLGIMLNSQQTALLIEKQQLLKDSRATSDKQAWHHTIQKINQDIRNTLPAAAAQLETHRQQLETTQNERTLLQSREFPFILFPLKNLASLLETSMKTF
;
A
#
# COMPACT_ATOMS: atom_id res chain seq x y z
N MET A 1 30.01 -16.38 11.84
CA MET A 1 29.95 -17.64 11.07
C MET A 1 29.89 -18.89 11.96
N LYS A 2 30.79 -19.08 12.95
CA LYS A 2 30.75 -20.24 13.88
C LYS A 2 29.38 -20.45 14.57
N ASN A 3 28.65 -19.38 14.85
CA ASN A 3 27.31 -19.42 15.44
C ASN A 3 26.16 -19.53 14.41
N ALA A 4 26.41 -19.83 13.14
CA ALA A 4 25.38 -19.81 12.08
C ALA A 4 24.19 -20.73 12.40
N SER A 5 24.44 -21.94 12.89
CA SER A 5 23.37 -22.88 13.29
C SER A 5 22.50 -22.32 14.41
N ARG A 6 23.14 -21.76 15.46
CA ARG A 6 22.43 -21.10 16.57
C ARG A 6 21.63 -19.89 16.09
N PHE A 7 22.24 -19.03 15.28
CA PHE A 7 21.59 -17.83 14.76
C PHE A 7 20.37 -18.19 13.91
N ARG A 8 20.50 -19.17 13.00
CA ARG A 8 19.38 -19.66 12.19
C ARG A 8 18.20 -20.12 13.05
N LYS A 9 18.46 -20.91 14.09
CA LYS A 9 17.41 -21.40 15.00
C LYS A 9 16.66 -20.24 15.66
N VAL A 10 17.40 -19.28 16.23
CA VAL A 10 16.81 -18.09 16.87
C VAL A 10 16.05 -17.23 15.86
N HIS A 11 16.64 -16.95 14.71
CA HIS A 11 16.03 -16.17 13.63
C HIS A 11 14.70 -16.78 13.18
N ASN A 12 14.71 -18.07 12.81
CA ASN A 12 13.50 -18.73 12.30
C ASN A 12 12.43 -18.87 13.39
N ALA A 13 12.82 -19.11 14.65
CA ALA A 13 11.87 -19.12 15.76
C ALA A 13 11.19 -17.76 15.94
N ALA A 14 11.94 -16.65 15.89
CA ALA A 14 11.40 -15.30 15.99
C ALA A 14 10.45 -14.97 14.82
N VAL A 15 10.84 -15.35 13.59
CA VAL A 15 10.00 -15.18 12.41
C VAL A 15 8.70 -16.00 12.51
N CYS A 16 8.77 -17.25 12.97
CA CYS A 16 7.61 -18.10 13.16
C CYS A 16 6.65 -17.57 14.23
N GLU A 17 7.18 -17.12 15.37
CA GLU A 17 6.35 -16.53 16.43
C GLU A 17 5.67 -15.25 15.96
N TYR A 18 6.41 -14.37 15.26
CA TYR A 18 5.82 -13.18 14.65
C TYR A 18 4.66 -13.53 13.70
N ARG A 19 4.86 -14.51 12.80
CA ARG A 19 3.79 -14.92 11.87
C ARG A 19 2.57 -15.48 12.62
N LYS A 20 2.79 -16.24 13.69
CA LYS A 20 1.73 -16.79 14.53
C LYS A 20 0.91 -15.69 15.22
N VAL A 21 1.58 -14.75 15.88
CA VAL A 21 0.95 -13.60 16.56
C VAL A 21 0.13 -12.75 15.58
N HIS A 22 0.69 -12.47 14.40
CA HIS A 22 0.05 -11.63 13.38
C HIS A 22 -0.83 -12.39 12.39
N ARG A 23 -1.06 -13.70 12.58
CA ARG A 23 -1.87 -14.59 11.73
C ARG A 23 -1.47 -14.56 10.24
N ILE A 24 -0.17 -14.48 9.97
CA ILE A 24 0.40 -14.37 8.64
C ILE A 24 0.65 -15.75 8.05
N ARG A 25 0.05 -16.03 6.89
CA ARG A 25 0.24 -17.30 6.16
C ARG A 25 1.33 -17.24 5.09
N ASN A 26 1.70 -16.03 4.65
CA ASN A 26 2.73 -15.85 3.63
C ASN A 26 4.13 -16.09 4.24
N LEU A 27 4.83 -17.10 3.75
CA LEU A 27 6.18 -17.46 4.18
C LEU A 27 7.24 -16.39 3.86
N GLY A 28 6.98 -15.49 2.90
CA GLY A 28 7.87 -14.38 2.59
C GLY A 28 7.77 -13.21 3.58
N HIS A 29 6.75 -13.17 4.43
CA HIS A 29 6.49 -12.04 5.33
C HIS A 29 6.71 -12.43 6.81
N PRO A 30 7.38 -11.58 7.63
CA PRO A 30 8.03 -10.32 7.24
C PRO A 30 9.30 -10.55 6.41
N VAL A 31 9.97 -11.68 6.64
CA VAL A 31 11.09 -12.19 5.85
C VAL A 31 10.94 -13.71 5.71
N PRO A 32 11.57 -14.35 4.70
CA PRO A 32 11.67 -15.80 4.66
C PRO A 32 12.55 -16.34 5.79
N GLU A 33 12.33 -17.61 6.12
CA GLU A 33 13.22 -18.34 7.01
C GLU A 33 14.57 -18.61 6.32
N LEU A 34 15.63 -18.73 7.12
CA LEU A 34 16.94 -19.17 6.63
C LEU A 34 16.90 -20.69 6.40
N GLU A 35 17.45 -21.14 5.28
CA GLU A 35 17.44 -22.55 4.89
C GLU A 35 18.70 -23.31 5.33
N ILE A 36 18.61 -24.65 5.29
CA ILE A 36 19.76 -25.55 5.30
C ILE A 36 19.67 -26.35 4.00
N LEU A 37 20.73 -26.34 3.22
CA LEU A 37 20.82 -27.10 1.98
C LEU A 37 22.05 -28.00 2.06
N ALA A 38 21.81 -29.31 2.06
CA ALA A 38 22.79 -30.33 2.42
C ALA A 38 23.43 -30.04 3.80
N ASP A 39 24.67 -29.58 3.81
CA ASP A 39 25.48 -29.24 4.98
C ASP A 39 25.74 -27.74 5.13
N ARG A 40 25.11 -26.91 4.28
CA ARG A 40 25.31 -25.46 4.26
C ARG A 40 24.13 -24.73 4.86
N ILE A 41 24.42 -23.76 5.71
CA ILE A 41 23.45 -22.94 6.44
C ILE A 41 23.34 -21.58 5.76
N GLU A 42 22.13 -21.16 5.40
CA GLU A 42 21.89 -19.82 4.87
C GLU A 42 22.19 -18.76 5.94
N LEU A 43 22.86 -17.70 5.51
CA LEU A 43 23.14 -16.53 6.33
C LEU A 43 22.17 -15.40 5.99
N PRO A 44 21.92 -14.47 6.93
CA PRO A 44 21.13 -13.27 6.67
C PRO A 44 21.94 -12.21 5.86
N LEU A 45 22.67 -12.66 4.85
CA LEU A 45 23.53 -11.89 3.97
C LEU A 45 23.18 -12.21 2.51
N TRP A 46 23.31 -11.19 1.68
CA TRP A 46 23.35 -11.29 0.23
C TRP A 46 24.80 -11.37 -0.24
N SER A 47 25.03 -12.16 -1.29
CA SER A 47 26.22 -12.09 -2.14
C SER A 47 25.87 -11.48 -3.50
N TRP A 48 26.88 -10.93 -4.15
CA TRP A 48 26.79 -10.33 -5.47
C TRP A 48 28.18 -10.37 -6.11
N THR A 49 28.24 -10.58 -7.43
CA THR A 49 29.50 -10.55 -8.22
C THR A 49 29.32 -9.66 -9.44
N SER A 50 30.40 -9.26 -10.10
CA SER A 50 30.29 -8.46 -11.33
C SER A 50 29.65 -9.26 -12.47
N SER A 51 29.82 -10.59 -12.44
CA SER A 51 29.22 -11.52 -13.40
C SER A 51 27.74 -11.83 -13.14
N THR A 52 27.26 -11.64 -11.90
CA THR A 52 25.86 -11.86 -11.51
C THR A 52 25.28 -10.60 -10.87
N ALA A 53 24.58 -9.80 -11.68
CA ALA A 53 24.04 -8.51 -11.24
C ALA A 53 22.91 -8.61 -10.19
N GLU A 54 22.47 -9.82 -9.83
CA GLU A 54 21.38 -10.08 -8.89
C GLU A 54 21.90 -10.53 -7.52
N ARG A 55 21.16 -10.16 -6.46
CA ARG A 55 21.49 -10.58 -5.09
C ARG A 55 21.21 -12.07 -4.92
N GLN A 56 22.25 -12.83 -4.61
CA GLN A 56 22.15 -14.25 -4.29
C GLN A 56 22.19 -14.48 -2.78
N ARG A 57 21.56 -15.57 -2.33
CA ARG A 57 21.61 -16.00 -0.93
C ARG A 57 23.01 -16.51 -0.60
N LEU A 58 23.56 -16.09 0.53
CA LEU A 58 24.86 -16.57 1.00
C LEU A 58 24.68 -17.75 1.94
N PHE A 59 25.46 -18.81 1.74
CA PHE A 59 25.51 -19.98 2.59
C PHE A 59 26.90 -20.13 3.22
N CYS A 60 26.94 -20.71 4.42
CA CYS A 60 28.18 -21.13 5.04
C CYS A 60 28.17 -22.59 5.47
N GLN A 61 29.34 -23.20 5.39
CA GLN A 61 29.64 -24.47 6.01
C GLN A 61 30.82 -24.27 6.95
N VAL A 62 30.71 -24.75 8.19
CA VAL A 62 31.78 -24.66 9.19
C VAL A 62 32.16 -26.07 9.60
N THR A 63 33.41 -26.43 9.35
CA THR A 63 34.03 -27.67 9.86
C THR A 63 34.99 -27.34 11.00
N ALA A 64 35.67 -28.35 11.56
CA ALA A 64 36.69 -28.13 12.58
C ALA A 64 37.88 -27.30 12.05
N GLU A 65 38.20 -27.45 10.76
CA GLU A 65 39.40 -26.90 10.13
C GLU A 65 39.09 -25.74 9.19
N GLN A 66 37.88 -25.62 8.66
CA GLN A 66 37.58 -24.66 7.59
C GLN A 66 36.21 -23.99 7.75
N LEU A 67 36.15 -22.75 7.29
CA LEU A 67 34.92 -22.05 6.97
C LEU A 67 34.81 -21.92 5.45
N ILE A 68 33.71 -22.37 4.89
CA ILE A 68 33.40 -22.27 3.46
C ILE A 68 32.21 -21.34 3.29
N LEU A 69 32.31 -20.36 2.37
CA LEU A 69 31.24 -19.47 1.96
C LEU A 69 30.95 -19.65 0.46
N SER A 70 29.68 -19.75 0.10
CA SER A 70 29.25 -19.86 -1.31
C SER A 70 27.83 -19.33 -1.49
N ASP A 71 27.46 -19.02 -2.71
CA ASP A 71 26.07 -18.79 -3.12
C ASP A 71 25.42 -20.06 -3.70
N LEU A 72 24.15 -19.95 -4.12
CA LEU A 72 23.43 -21.02 -4.82
C LEU A 72 22.62 -20.46 -6.01
N PRO A 73 22.85 -20.94 -7.25
CA PRO A 73 23.87 -21.94 -7.64
C PRO A 73 25.30 -21.42 -7.38
N ALA A 74 26.22 -22.31 -7.01
CA ALA A 74 27.58 -21.93 -6.57
C ALA A 74 28.39 -21.29 -7.71
N SER A 75 28.30 -19.97 -7.82
CA SER A 75 29.09 -19.15 -8.73
C SER A 75 30.47 -18.86 -8.15
N PHE A 76 30.61 -18.91 -6.82
CA PHE A 76 31.89 -18.83 -6.12
C PHE A 76 31.95 -19.76 -4.92
N GLU A 77 33.17 -20.06 -4.48
CA GLU A 77 33.46 -20.66 -3.19
C GLU A 77 34.70 -20.01 -2.56
N LEU A 78 34.53 -19.45 -1.37
CA LEU A 78 35.61 -18.86 -0.58
C LEU A 78 35.87 -19.74 0.64
N ARG A 79 37.15 -20.05 0.89
CA ARG A 79 37.58 -20.92 1.99
C ARG A 79 38.51 -20.16 2.92
N LEU A 80 38.23 -20.25 4.21
CA LEU A 80 39.05 -19.70 5.28
C LEU A 80 39.52 -20.86 6.15
N ASP A 81 40.83 -21.02 6.25
CA ASP A 81 41.44 -21.97 7.17
C ASP A 81 41.29 -21.47 8.61
N LEU A 82 40.63 -22.27 9.45
CA LEU A 82 40.38 -21.99 10.86
C LEU A 82 41.47 -22.58 11.77
N ALA A 83 42.33 -23.46 11.26
CA ALA A 83 43.50 -23.98 11.97
C ALA A 83 44.72 -23.05 11.86
N ALA A 84 44.70 -22.15 10.86
CA ALA A 84 45.72 -21.12 10.67
C ALA A 84 45.77 -20.11 11.84
N SER A 85 46.90 -19.43 11.98
CA SER A 85 47.07 -18.35 12.95
C SER A 85 46.16 -17.15 12.62
N SER A 86 45.88 -16.29 13.61
CA SER A 86 45.01 -15.13 13.39
C SER A 86 45.52 -14.19 12.30
N ASN A 87 46.84 -14.04 12.14
CA ASN A 87 47.43 -13.21 11.09
C ASN A 87 47.19 -13.81 9.70
N GLU A 88 47.40 -15.13 9.53
CA GLU A 88 47.13 -15.83 8.27
C GLU A 88 45.64 -15.81 7.91
N CYS A 89 44.73 -15.91 8.90
CA CYS A 89 43.30 -15.73 8.64
C CYS A 89 42.99 -14.31 8.15
N ILE A 90 43.63 -13.28 8.71
CA ILE A 90 43.45 -11.89 8.28
C ILE A 90 43.94 -11.70 6.84
N GLU A 91 45.10 -12.28 6.49
CA GLU A 91 45.64 -12.24 5.13
C GLU A 91 44.69 -12.92 4.13
N GLN A 92 44.12 -14.07 4.48
CA GLN A 92 43.09 -14.75 3.67
C GLN A 92 41.85 -13.87 3.47
N LEU A 93 41.37 -13.20 4.53
CA LEU A 93 40.23 -12.27 4.42
C LEU A 93 40.56 -11.04 3.57
N GLN A 94 41.79 -10.51 3.66
CA GLN A 94 42.26 -9.40 2.82
C GLN A 94 42.35 -9.83 1.35
N ALA A 95 42.79 -11.05 1.08
CA ALA A 95 42.80 -11.61 -0.28
C ALA A 95 41.38 -11.67 -0.88
N TRP A 96 40.35 -11.97 -0.06
CA TRP A 96 38.96 -11.93 -0.54
C TRP A 96 38.51 -10.54 -0.97
N GLN A 97 39.06 -9.46 -0.39
CA GLN A 97 38.74 -8.09 -0.81
C GLN A 97 39.23 -7.77 -2.24
N GLN A 98 40.20 -8.54 -2.76
CA GLN A 98 40.69 -8.42 -4.13
C GLN A 98 39.83 -9.18 -5.14
N THR A 99 38.84 -9.94 -4.69
CA THR A 99 37.86 -10.60 -5.56
C THR A 99 36.73 -9.63 -5.93
N ASP A 100 35.94 -9.98 -6.95
CA ASP A 100 34.76 -9.21 -7.34
C ASP A 100 33.51 -9.52 -6.48
N ILE A 101 33.66 -10.35 -5.45
CA ILE A 101 32.57 -10.82 -4.59
C ILE A 101 32.26 -9.77 -3.53
N GLN A 102 30.98 -9.39 -3.44
CA GLN A 102 30.47 -8.41 -2.49
C GLN A 102 29.45 -9.04 -1.55
N PHE A 103 29.58 -8.76 -0.25
CA PHE A 103 28.59 -9.14 0.75
C PHE A 103 27.76 -7.94 1.22
N ARG A 104 26.45 -8.11 1.38
CA ARG A 104 25.54 -7.09 1.92
C ARG A 104 24.60 -7.70 2.94
N SER A 105 24.26 -6.97 4.00
CA SER A 105 23.31 -7.46 4.99
C SER A 105 21.88 -7.47 4.45
N ARG A 106 21.06 -8.41 4.94
CA ARG A 106 19.60 -8.35 4.81
C ARG A 106 19.03 -7.39 5.84
N ALA A 107 17.84 -6.84 5.57
CA ALA A 107 17.23 -5.76 6.34
C ALA A 107 17.20 -6.00 7.87
N LEU A 108 16.85 -7.20 8.33
CA LEU A 108 16.88 -7.53 9.76
C LEU A 108 18.27 -7.42 10.36
N LEU A 109 19.29 -7.96 9.67
CA LEU A 109 20.66 -7.91 10.15
C LEU A 109 21.21 -6.48 10.17
N THR A 110 20.92 -5.69 9.13
CA THR A 110 21.28 -4.27 9.06
C THR A 110 20.69 -3.51 10.24
N THR A 111 19.37 -3.66 10.46
CA THR A 111 18.65 -2.94 11.52
C THR A 111 19.11 -3.37 12.91
N MET A 112 19.31 -4.68 13.12
CA MET A 112 19.82 -5.24 14.37
C MET A 112 21.16 -4.63 14.78
N PHE A 113 22.14 -4.59 13.87
CA PHE A 113 23.44 -4.02 14.19
C PHE A 113 23.43 -2.50 14.29
N SER A 114 22.64 -1.80 13.46
CA SER A 114 22.46 -0.36 13.62
C SER A 114 21.93 -0.01 15.00
N ARG A 115 20.96 -0.78 15.51
CA ARG A 115 20.39 -0.58 16.84
C ARG A 115 21.41 -0.89 17.93
N LEU A 116 22.12 -2.02 17.84
CA LEU A 116 23.08 -2.42 18.88
C LEU A 116 24.34 -1.54 18.92
N LEU A 117 24.74 -0.93 17.80
CA LEU A 117 26.04 -0.27 17.68
C LEU A 117 25.96 1.25 17.50
N LEU A 118 24.85 1.80 17.01
CA LEU A 118 24.80 3.21 16.58
C LEU A 118 23.88 4.11 17.43
N GLY A 119 23.02 3.57 18.30
CA GLY A 119 22.26 4.42 19.22
C GLY A 119 21.17 3.71 20.04
N ASP A 120 20.76 4.36 21.13
CA ASP A 120 19.77 3.82 22.09
C ASP A 120 18.31 3.89 21.60
N LEU A 121 18.05 4.77 20.63
CA LEU A 121 16.76 4.96 19.97
C LEU A 121 16.90 4.87 18.46
N PHE A 122 16.12 3.99 17.84
CA PHE A 122 16.07 3.84 16.39
C PHE A 122 14.72 4.27 15.82
N ILE A 123 14.73 5.17 14.84
CA ILE A 123 13.51 5.67 14.22
C ILE A 123 13.31 5.01 12.86
N HIS A 124 12.16 4.39 12.65
CA HIS A 124 11.80 3.70 11.41
C HIS A 124 10.45 4.19 10.87
N GLY A 125 10.20 4.01 9.57
CA GLY A 125 8.87 4.14 8.99
C GLY A 125 7.95 2.95 9.32
N ILE A 126 6.66 3.03 8.95
CA ILE A 126 5.65 1.98 9.20
C ILE A 126 6.10 0.59 8.73
N GLY A 127 6.75 0.49 7.57
CA GLY A 127 7.27 -0.78 7.06
C GLY A 127 8.31 -1.38 8.01
N GLY A 128 9.22 -0.54 8.50
CA GLY A 128 10.30 -0.84 9.43
C GLY A 128 9.90 -1.44 10.75
N GLY A 129 8.92 -0.84 11.42
CA GLY A 129 8.52 -1.23 12.77
C GLY A 129 8.04 -2.68 12.88
N LYS A 130 7.55 -3.27 11.79
CA LYS A 130 7.22 -4.71 11.72
C LYS A 130 8.45 -5.59 11.82
N TYR A 131 9.53 -5.20 11.14
CA TYR A 131 10.82 -5.88 11.16
C TYR A 131 11.52 -5.73 12.51
N ASP A 132 11.33 -4.58 13.16
CA ASP A 132 11.94 -4.31 14.47
C ASP A 132 11.41 -5.23 15.56
N GLN A 133 10.13 -5.64 15.54
CA GLN A 133 9.59 -6.62 16.48
C GLN A 133 10.30 -7.99 16.39
N VAL A 134 10.60 -8.45 15.18
CA VAL A 134 11.37 -9.69 14.97
C VAL A 134 12.80 -9.49 15.44
N THR A 135 13.36 -8.31 15.16
CA THR A 135 14.73 -7.94 15.54
C THR A 135 14.89 -7.91 17.06
N ASP A 136 13.91 -7.40 17.80
CA ASP A 136 13.90 -7.39 19.27
C ASP A 136 14.04 -8.80 19.86
N GLN A 137 13.24 -9.73 19.33
CA GLN A 137 13.28 -11.11 19.75
C GLN A 137 14.63 -11.76 19.41
N ILE A 138 15.17 -11.50 18.23
CA ILE A 138 16.51 -11.99 17.85
C ILE A 138 17.58 -11.43 18.79
N ILE A 139 17.53 -10.13 19.11
CA ILE A 139 18.50 -9.49 20.01
C ILE A 139 18.47 -10.15 21.39
N SER A 140 17.27 -10.28 21.96
CA SER A 140 17.07 -10.89 23.28
C SER A 140 17.58 -12.34 23.31
N GLU A 141 17.18 -13.16 22.35
CA GLU A 141 17.47 -14.60 22.35
C GLU A 141 18.91 -14.94 21.91
N PHE A 142 19.45 -14.19 20.94
CA PHE A 142 20.80 -14.46 20.41
C PHE A 142 21.91 -13.79 21.22
N PHE A 143 21.72 -12.54 21.62
CA PHE A 143 22.75 -11.79 22.37
C PHE A 143 22.52 -11.78 23.88
N GLY A 144 21.32 -12.15 24.37
CA GLY A 144 21.00 -12.10 25.80
C GLY A 144 20.92 -10.67 26.33
N GLN A 145 20.55 -9.71 25.46
CA GLN A 145 20.52 -8.29 25.79
C GLN A 145 19.12 -7.73 25.60
N GLN A 146 18.78 -6.70 26.38
CA GLN A 146 17.57 -5.93 26.13
C GLN A 146 17.70 -5.17 24.81
N PRO A 147 16.74 -5.29 23.87
CA PRO A 147 16.80 -4.55 22.62
C PRO A 147 16.72 -3.04 22.86
N PRO A 148 17.53 -2.22 22.17
CA PRO A 148 17.42 -0.76 22.19
C PRO A 148 16.02 -0.30 21.79
N GLN A 149 15.55 0.86 22.22
CA GLN A 149 14.19 1.29 21.89
C GLN A 149 14.08 1.64 20.40
N PHE A 150 12.89 1.46 19.83
CA PHE A 150 12.58 1.97 18.50
C PHE A 150 11.25 2.71 18.48
N SER A 151 11.10 3.65 17.56
CA SER A 151 9.86 4.38 17.32
C SER A 151 9.49 4.34 15.85
N ILE A 152 8.19 4.31 15.58
CA ILE A 152 7.64 4.38 14.23
C ILE A 152 7.19 5.82 14.00
N ALA A 153 7.86 6.52 13.08
CA ALA A 153 7.47 7.87 12.68
C ALA A 153 7.19 7.88 11.18
N THR A 154 6.03 8.40 10.79
CA THR A 154 5.68 8.59 9.39
C THR A 154 5.03 9.93 9.16
N ALA A 155 5.33 10.52 8.01
CA ALA A 155 4.66 11.69 7.49
C ALA A 155 4.16 11.39 6.08
N THR A 156 2.98 11.91 5.75
CA THR A 156 2.47 11.93 4.38
C THR A 156 2.38 13.39 3.95
N LEU A 157 3.10 13.73 2.89
CA LEU A 157 3.06 15.05 2.29
C LEU A 157 2.35 14.94 0.93
N GLY A 158 1.25 15.67 0.76
CA GLY A 158 0.62 15.84 -0.55
C GLY A 158 1.39 16.84 -1.40
N LEU A 159 1.32 16.69 -2.73
CA LEU A 159 1.95 17.63 -3.64
C LEU A 159 1.42 19.06 -3.37
N PRO A 160 2.28 20.08 -3.18
CA PRO A 160 1.85 21.42 -2.79
C PRO A 160 1.38 22.22 -4.00
N VAL A 161 0.34 21.71 -4.67
CA VAL A 161 -0.31 22.33 -5.82
C VAL A 161 -1.76 22.68 -5.48
N PRO A 162 -2.35 23.69 -6.15
CA PRO A 162 -3.78 23.93 -6.05
C PRO A 162 -4.55 22.66 -6.45
N LEU A 163 -5.48 22.25 -5.59
CA LEU A 163 -6.36 21.14 -5.89
C LEU A 163 -7.65 21.65 -6.51
N PRO A 164 -8.21 20.97 -7.52
CA PRO A 164 -9.57 21.24 -7.96
C PRO A 164 -10.56 21.09 -6.80
N THR A 165 -11.69 21.80 -6.86
CA THR A 165 -12.76 21.67 -5.86
C THR A 165 -13.25 20.22 -5.77
N ASP A 166 -13.61 19.78 -4.57
CA ASP A 166 -14.20 18.44 -4.39
C ASP A 166 -15.56 18.35 -5.10
N GLY A 167 -15.60 17.57 -6.17
CA GLY A 167 -16.78 17.34 -6.98
C GLY A 167 -17.70 16.25 -6.43
N SER A 168 -17.29 15.51 -5.40
CA SER A 168 -18.04 14.35 -4.88
C SER A 168 -19.52 14.65 -4.55
N PRO A 169 -19.85 15.78 -3.88
CA PRO A 169 -21.25 16.12 -3.62
C PRO A 169 -22.05 16.43 -4.89
N ALA A 170 -21.42 17.10 -5.86
CA ALA A 170 -22.06 17.47 -7.12
C ALA A 170 -22.28 16.23 -8.02
N ILE A 171 -21.31 15.31 -8.07
CA ILE A 171 -21.43 14.02 -8.77
C ILE A 171 -22.58 13.21 -8.16
N ALA A 172 -22.67 13.14 -6.83
CA ALA A 172 -23.75 12.44 -6.15
C ALA A 172 -25.12 13.05 -6.48
N ALA A 173 -25.22 14.38 -6.51
CA ALA A 173 -26.45 15.08 -6.90
C ALA A 173 -26.85 14.81 -8.36
N ALA A 174 -25.91 14.93 -9.31
CA ALA A 174 -26.17 14.66 -10.73
C ALA A 174 -26.55 13.20 -10.99
N THR A 175 -25.90 12.26 -10.29
CA THR A 175 -26.23 10.83 -10.34
C THR A 175 -27.63 10.55 -9.81
N ALA A 176 -28.02 11.22 -8.72
CA ALA A 176 -29.37 11.11 -8.18
C ALA A 176 -30.42 11.66 -9.17
N ASP A 177 -30.13 12.77 -9.86
CA ASP A 177 -31.02 13.34 -10.88
C ASP A 177 -31.17 12.47 -12.11
N LEU A 178 -30.08 11.88 -12.62
CA LEU A 178 -30.13 10.89 -13.70
C LEU A 178 -30.98 9.68 -13.30
N ARG A 179 -30.84 9.20 -12.06
CA ARG A 179 -31.68 8.12 -11.53
C ARG A 179 -33.15 8.53 -11.45
N HIS A 180 -33.45 9.75 -11.00
CA HIS A 180 -34.82 10.26 -11.01
C HIS A 180 -35.38 10.35 -12.43
N LEU A 181 -34.64 10.91 -13.38
CA LEU A 181 -35.03 10.94 -14.79
C LEU A 181 -35.35 9.54 -15.33
N GLN A 182 -34.56 8.53 -14.98
CA GLN A 182 -34.75 7.18 -15.47
C GLN A 182 -35.95 6.47 -14.84
N PHE A 183 -36.12 6.55 -13.51
CA PHE A 183 -37.06 5.70 -12.76
C PHE A 183 -38.26 6.44 -12.18
N ALA A 184 -38.17 7.75 -11.98
CA ALA A 184 -39.23 8.59 -11.40
C ALA A 184 -39.18 10.02 -11.99
N PRO A 185 -39.40 10.17 -13.30
CA PRO A 185 -39.16 11.43 -14.02
C PRO A 185 -40.08 12.58 -13.55
N ASP A 186 -41.21 12.25 -12.93
CA ASP A 186 -42.08 13.22 -12.25
C ASP A 186 -41.42 13.90 -11.04
N LYS A 187 -40.58 13.17 -10.29
CA LYS A 187 -39.81 13.75 -9.19
C LYS A 187 -38.79 14.77 -9.71
N TYR A 188 -38.19 14.47 -10.86
CA TYR A 188 -37.28 15.40 -11.53
C TYR A 188 -38.01 16.66 -12.00
N LEU A 189 -39.17 16.53 -12.65
CA LEU A 189 -39.98 17.69 -13.04
C LEU A 189 -40.39 18.57 -11.84
N ARG A 190 -40.84 17.96 -10.73
CA ARG A 190 -41.15 18.73 -9.50
C ARG A 190 -39.93 19.46 -8.94
N ARG A 191 -38.76 18.85 -9.03
CA ARG A 191 -37.50 19.50 -8.62
C ARG A 191 -37.20 20.71 -9.51
N LEU A 192 -37.44 20.61 -10.82
CA LEU A 192 -37.30 21.77 -11.72
C LEU A 192 -38.26 22.90 -11.34
N GLU A 193 -39.53 22.59 -11.03
CA GLU A 193 -40.50 23.58 -10.54
C GLU A 193 -40.03 24.24 -9.24
N GLN A 194 -39.51 23.45 -8.28
CA GLN A 194 -38.96 23.96 -7.02
C GLN A 194 -37.73 24.87 -7.21
N LEU A 195 -36.98 24.67 -8.29
CA LEU A 195 -35.85 25.51 -8.69
C LEU A 195 -36.28 26.73 -9.53
N GLY A 196 -37.59 26.92 -9.76
CA GLY A 196 -38.13 28.03 -10.54
C GLY A 196 -38.01 27.87 -12.05
N ILE A 197 -37.72 26.65 -12.54
CA ILE A 197 -37.61 26.36 -13.97
C ILE A 197 -39.00 26.09 -14.54
N MET A 198 -39.41 26.88 -15.53
CA MET A 198 -40.71 26.75 -16.21
C MET A 198 -40.78 25.44 -16.99
N LEU A 199 -41.77 24.60 -16.64
CA LEU A 199 -42.13 23.43 -17.41
C LEU A 199 -42.92 23.82 -18.66
N ASN A 200 -42.73 23.09 -19.76
CA ASN A 200 -43.57 23.29 -20.95
C ASN A 200 -44.99 22.74 -20.73
N SER A 201 -45.93 23.13 -21.60
CA SER A 201 -47.35 22.72 -21.46
C SER A 201 -47.55 21.21 -21.46
N GLN A 202 -46.75 20.46 -22.23
CA GLN A 202 -46.79 19.00 -22.28
C GLN A 202 -46.32 18.37 -20.95
N GLN A 203 -45.21 18.85 -20.38
CA GLN A 203 -44.66 18.40 -19.11
C GLN A 203 -45.62 18.67 -17.95
N THR A 204 -46.22 19.87 -17.91
CA THR A 204 -47.21 20.24 -16.90
C THR A 204 -48.46 19.35 -16.98
N ALA A 205 -48.96 19.07 -18.20
CA ALA A 205 -50.10 18.19 -18.41
C ALA A 205 -49.82 16.76 -17.90
N LEU A 206 -48.69 16.18 -18.28
CA LEU A 206 -48.28 14.83 -17.84
C LEU A 206 -48.08 14.73 -16.33
N LEU A 207 -47.56 15.79 -15.70
CA LEU A 207 -47.37 15.87 -14.25
C LEU A 207 -48.70 15.87 -13.50
N ILE A 208 -49.67 16.66 -13.99
CA ILE A 208 -51.04 16.73 -13.44
C ILE A 208 -51.76 15.39 -13.61
N GLU A 209 -51.70 14.79 -14.81
CA GLU A 209 -52.31 13.49 -15.12
C GLU A 209 -51.79 12.40 -14.17
N LYS A 210 -50.46 12.32 -13.98
CA LYS A 210 -49.87 11.38 -13.03
C LYS A 210 -50.28 11.65 -11.59
N GLN A 211 -50.42 12.91 -11.19
CA GLN A 211 -50.84 13.27 -9.84
C GLN A 211 -52.29 12.84 -9.56
N GLN A 212 -53.19 12.98 -10.54
CA GLN A 212 -54.56 12.49 -10.47
C GLN A 212 -54.58 10.96 -10.34
N LEU A 213 -53.83 10.25 -11.21
CA LEU A 213 -53.76 8.79 -11.19
C LEU A 213 -53.20 8.21 -9.87
N LEU A 214 -52.29 8.94 -9.20
CA LEU A 214 -51.77 8.57 -7.89
C LEU A 214 -52.81 8.77 -6.77
N LYS A 215 -53.66 9.80 -6.87
CA LYS A 215 -54.77 10.03 -5.92
C LYS A 215 -55.85 8.95 -6.06
N ASP A 216 -56.14 8.54 -7.29
CA ASP A 216 -57.18 7.56 -7.61
C ASP A 216 -56.76 6.10 -7.33
N SER A 217 -55.46 5.86 -7.05
CA SER A 217 -54.87 4.53 -6.80
C SER A 217 -55.56 3.69 -5.72
N ARG A 218 -56.29 4.32 -4.79
CA ARG A 218 -57.01 3.65 -3.70
C ARG A 218 -58.36 3.05 -4.14
N ALA A 219 -58.88 3.43 -5.31
CA ALA A 219 -60.20 3.00 -5.81
C ALA A 219 -60.11 1.96 -6.94
N THR A 220 -58.92 1.68 -7.48
CA THR A 220 -58.75 0.77 -8.61
C THR A 220 -58.66 -0.70 -8.19
N SER A 221 -59.54 -1.53 -8.74
CA SER A 221 -59.48 -3.00 -8.62
C SER A 221 -58.44 -3.65 -9.55
N ASP A 222 -58.15 -3.03 -10.70
CA ASP A 222 -57.17 -3.50 -11.69
C ASP A 222 -55.79 -2.84 -11.52
N LYS A 223 -54.96 -3.41 -10.63
CA LYS A 223 -53.61 -2.93 -10.36
C LYS A 223 -52.68 -3.01 -11.58
N GLN A 224 -52.93 -3.93 -12.52
CA GLN A 224 -52.07 -4.14 -13.67
C GLN A 224 -52.28 -3.05 -14.72
N ALA A 225 -53.54 -2.72 -15.03
CA ALA A 225 -53.88 -1.60 -15.90
C ALA A 225 -53.36 -0.27 -15.33
N TRP A 226 -53.51 -0.04 -14.03
CA TRP A 226 -52.96 1.15 -13.36
C TRP A 226 -51.45 1.27 -13.49
N HIS A 227 -50.72 0.17 -13.26
CA HIS A 227 -49.26 0.16 -13.37
C HIS A 227 -48.81 0.46 -14.81
N HIS A 228 -49.47 -0.13 -15.81
CA HIS A 228 -49.19 0.14 -17.22
C HIS A 228 -49.39 1.62 -17.57
N THR A 229 -50.46 2.24 -17.06
CA THR A 229 -50.72 3.67 -17.25
C THR A 229 -49.64 4.55 -16.61
N ILE A 230 -49.21 4.25 -15.38
CA ILE A 230 -48.07 4.94 -14.75
C ILE A 230 -46.79 4.80 -15.57
N GLN A 231 -46.50 3.59 -16.07
CA GLN A 231 -45.31 3.34 -16.88
C GLN A 231 -45.36 4.13 -18.20
N LYS A 232 -46.53 4.20 -18.84
CA LYS A 232 -46.75 5.01 -20.05
C LYS A 232 -46.50 6.48 -19.78
N ILE A 233 -47.10 7.06 -18.73
CA ILE A 233 -46.87 8.46 -18.37
C ILE A 233 -45.39 8.72 -18.04
N ASN A 234 -44.72 7.81 -17.33
CA ASN A 234 -43.28 7.92 -17.09
C ASN A 234 -42.47 7.91 -18.40
N GLN A 235 -42.86 7.08 -19.37
CA GLN A 235 -42.21 7.06 -20.68
C GLN A 235 -42.45 8.37 -21.43
N ASP A 236 -43.68 8.87 -21.42
CA ASP A 236 -44.04 10.12 -22.09
C ASP A 236 -43.29 11.31 -21.48
N ILE A 237 -43.17 11.38 -20.15
CA ILE A 237 -42.35 12.40 -19.49
C ILE A 237 -40.88 12.27 -19.92
N ARG A 238 -40.31 11.05 -19.93
CA ARG A 238 -38.91 10.83 -20.37
C ARG A 238 -38.68 11.29 -21.81
N ASN A 239 -39.65 11.07 -22.70
CA ASN A 239 -39.58 11.49 -24.09
C ASN A 239 -39.55 13.03 -24.24
N THR A 240 -39.99 13.79 -23.23
CA THR A 240 -39.86 15.26 -23.22
C THR A 240 -38.52 15.77 -22.68
N LEU A 241 -37.67 14.89 -22.13
CA LEU A 241 -36.44 15.25 -21.43
C LEU A 241 -35.12 14.74 -22.05
N PRO A 242 -34.99 14.46 -23.38
CA PRO A 242 -33.74 13.93 -23.93
C PRO A 242 -32.58 14.93 -23.79
N ALA A 243 -32.84 16.22 -23.99
CA ALA A 243 -31.84 17.27 -23.83
C ALA A 243 -31.38 17.40 -22.37
N ALA A 244 -32.31 17.36 -21.41
CA ALA A 244 -31.98 17.43 -19.99
C ALA A 244 -31.16 16.22 -19.52
N ALA A 245 -31.51 15.01 -19.98
CA ALA A 245 -30.75 13.80 -19.70
C ALA A 245 -29.32 13.88 -20.27
N ALA A 246 -29.18 14.31 -21.53
CA ALA A 246 -27.87 14.49 -22.15
C ALA A 246 -27.02 15.54 -21.42
N GLN A 247 -27.61 16.68 -21.05
CA GLN A 247 -26.92 17.74 -20.31
C GLN A 247 -26.45 17.29 -18.93
N LEU A 248 -27.28 16.59 -18.17
CA LEU A 248 -26.91 16.06 -16.85
C LEU A 248 -25.81 15.01 -16.94
N GLU A 249 -25.86 14.15 -17.95
CA GLU A 249 -24.82 13.14 -18.17
C GLU A 249 -23.49 13.80 -18.54
N THR A 250 -23.50 14.77 -19.47
CA THR A 250 -22.31 15.58 -19.79
C THR A 250 -21.77 16.31 -18.55
N HIS A 251 -22.65 16.91 -17.75
CA HIS A 251 -22.24 17.61 -16.53
C HIS A 251 -21.61 16.65 -15.51
N ARG A 252 -22.20 15.47 -15.30
CA ARG A 252 -21.64 14.43 -14.42
C ARG A 252 -20.25 14.00 -14.90
N GLN A 253 -20.06 13.76 -16.20
CA GLN A 253 -18.76 13.38 -16.77
C GLN A 253 -17.69 14.46 -16.61
N GLN A 254 -18.07 15.74 -16.74
CA GLN A 254 -17.16 16.86 -16.48
C GLN A 254 -16.72 16.88 -15.01
N LEU A 255 -17.67 16.74 -14.07
CA LEU A 255 -17.36 16.68 -12.65
C LEU A 255 -16.47 15.49 -12.30
N GLU A 256 -16.71 14.32 -12.91
CA GLU A 256 -15.88 13.13 -12.72
C GLU A 256 -14.46 13.33 -13.24
N THR A 257 -14.29 13.99 -14.38
CA THR A 257 -12.96 14.37 -14.89
C THR A 257 -12.20 15.20 -13.85
N THR A 258 -12.83 16.26 -13.34
CA THR A 258 -12.22 17.12 -12.31
C THR A 258 -11.94 16.38 -10.99
N GLN A 259 -12.82 15.47 -10.59
CA GLN A 259 -12.62 14.65 -9.39
C GLN A 259 -11.46 13.65 -9.55
N ASN A 260 -11.30 13.09 -10.75
CA ASN A 260 -10.18 12.22 -11.09
C ASN A 260 -8.86 12.98 -11.06
N GLU A 261 -8.80 14.20 -11.63
CA GLU A 261 -7.63 15.09 -11.54
C GLU A 261 -7.27 15.39 -10.09
N ARG A 262 -8.26 15.73 -9.25
CA ARG A 262 -8.04 15.95 -7.82
C ARG A 262 -7.46 14.72 -7.15
N THR A 263 -8.01 13.54 -7.42
CA THR A 263 -7.55 12.27 -6.84
C THR A 263 -6.11 11.97 -7.25
N LEU A 264 -5.76 12.21 -8.51
CA LEU A 264 -4.40 12.05 -9.02
C LEU A 264 -3.42 12.97 -8.27
N LEU A 265 -3.75 14.26 -8.13
CA LEU A 265 -2.90 15.24 -7.45
C LEU A 265 -2.76 14.98 -5.94
N GLN A 266 -3.71 14.25 -5.35
CA GLN A 266 -3.65 13.79 -3.95
C GLN A 266 -2.92 12.45 -3.78
N SER A 267 -2.37 11.87 -4.86
CA SER A 267 -1.56 10.66 -4.76
C SER A 267 -0.38 10.85 -3.81
N ARG A 268 -0.06 9.79 -3.06
CA ARG A 268 1.10 9.72 -2.15
C ARG A 268 2.35 9.16 -2.82
N GLU A 269 2.25 8.83 -4.10
CA GLU A 269 3.29 8.14 -4.87
C GLU A 269 4.16 9.10 -5.68
N PHE A 270 3.94 10.42 -5.56
CA PHE A 270 4.80 11.39 -6.23
C PHE A 270 6.24 11.31 -5.70
N PRO A 271 7.24 11.30 -6.58
CA PRO A 271 8.64 11.28 -6.17
C PRO A 271 8.99 12.60 -5.44
N PHE A 272 9.86 12.49 -4.42
CA PHE A 272 10.23 13.62 -3.57
C PHE A 272 10.81 14.83 -4.35
N ILE A 273 11.36 14.60 -5.55
CA ILE A 273 11.91 15.64 -6.42
C ILE A 273 10.86 16.68 -6.88
N LEU A 274 9.56 16.34 -6.85
CA LEU A 274 8.48 17.25 -7.19
C LEU A 274 8.08 18.18 -6.04
N PHE A 275 8.68 18.01 -4.85
CA PHE A 275 8.37 18.79 -3.67
C PHE A 275 9.40 19.90 -3.48
N PRO A 276 8.97 21.16 -3.30
CA PRO A 276 9.89 22.25 -2.99
C PRO A 276 10.64 21.98 -1.69
N LEU A 277 11.95 22.26 -1.68
CA LEU A 277 12.81 22.05 -0.52
C LEU A 277 12.26 22.69 0.76
N LYS A 278 11.65 23.87 0.66
CA LYS A 278 11.04 24.58 1.80
C LYS A 278 9.93 23.76 2.47
N ASN A 279 9.12 23.04 1.71
CA ASN A 279 8.04 22.21 2.25
C ASN A 279 8.61 21.00 2.99
N LEU A 280 9.65 20.38 2.41
CA LEU A 280 10.35 19.25 3.04
C LEU A 280 11.07 19.68 4.33
N ALA A 281 11.76 20.83 4.31
CA ALA A 281 12.43 21.38 5.48
C ALA A 281 11.41 21.73 6.60
N SER A 282 10.31 22.39 6.25
CA SER A 282 9.25 22.72 7.22
C SER A 282 8.63 21.48 7.86
N LEU A 283 8.48 20.39 7.11
CA LEU A 283 8.00 19.12 7.64
C LEU A 283 8.97 18.57 8.70
N LEU A 284 10.27 18.56 8.40
CA LEU A 284 11.32 18.10 9.31
C LEU A 284 11.36 18.96 10.58
N GLU A 285 11.37 20.29 10.46
CA GLU A 285 11.36 21.21 11.60
C GLU A 285 10.13 21.03 12.50
N THR A 286 8.95 20.84 11.91
CA THR A 286 7.71 20.63 12.66
C THR A 286 7.72 19.29 13.39
N SER A 287 8.23 18.24 12.73
CA SER A 287 8.35 16.91 13.33
C SER A 287 9.34 16.88 14.50
N MET A 288 10.43 17.66 14.44
CA MET A 288 11.45 17.71 15.50
C MET A 288 11.00 18.49 16.75
N LYS A 289 10.04 19.42 16.63
CA LYS A 289 9.50 20.16 17.78
C LYS A 289 8.49 19.37 18.62
N THR A 290 8.10 18.18 18.15
CA THR A 290 7.05 17.36 18.78
C THR A 290 7.63 16.21 19.63
N PHE A 291 8.96 16.19 19.84
CA PHE A 291 9.66 15.25 20.72
C PHE A 291 10.28 15.98 21.90
#